data_AF-A0A7X0XJN9-F1
#
_entry.id   AF-A0A7X0XJN9-F1
#
_cell.length_a   1.000
_cell.length_b   1.000
_cell.length_c   1.000
_cell.angle_alpha   90.00
_cell.angle_beta   90.00
_cell.angle_gamma   90.00
#
_symmetry.space_group_name_H-M   'P 1'
#
loop_
_entity.id
_entity.type
_entity.pdbx_description
1 polymer ?
#
loop_
_entity_poly.entity_id
_entity_poly.type
_entity_poly.pdbx_seq_one_letter_code
_entity_poly.pdbx_strand_id
1 'polypeptide(L)'
;MDETARKTLFDILTKDIEVLESVDGLREVETRITDALNYDNRVWQDKELSGVKVRVKNRSSRKNYQKGSIVQIYLKDLKVFTYGIVLEKNESLNLMAFLSSFTKEELTVYKIKNKIYKKEFCMVADSGVTGILNDEWKYVFNVTESVLSTEEVQNLEYVYASNRSMLRPDEWYFTKITGDPTSEIFSGQKIDFEEAKKILNPAGSPGQGWIEGFLSYIAEGNTVVDYQMRRED
;
A
#
# COMPACT_ATOMS: atom_id res chain seq x y z
N MET A 1 47.12 -4.25 2.86
CA MET A 1 46.14 -3.86 1.83
C MET A 1 44.86 -3.57 2.56
N ASP A 2 44.56 -2.29 2.75
CA ASP A 2 43.35 -1.86 3.44
C ASP A 2 42.18 -2.06 2.47
N GLU A 3 41.26 -2.93 2.85
CA GLU A 3 40.05 -3.25 2.11
C GLU A 3 39.09 -2.07 2.33
N THR A 4 39.33 -0.96 1.61
CA THR A 4 38.45 0.20 1.66
C THR A 4 37.07 -0.27 1.24
N ALA A 5 36.20 -0.45 2.23
CA ALA A 5 34.85 -0.97 2.07
C ALA A 5 34.22 -0.28 0.85
N ARG A 6 33.81 -1.09 -0.15
CA ARG A 6 33.03 -0.63 -1.29
C ARG A 6 31.76 0.02 -0.74
N LYS A 7 31.81 1.34 -0.50
CA LYS A 7 30.63 2.13 -0.18
C LYS A 7 29.76 2.12 -1.42
N THR A 8 28.57 1.54 -1.30
CA THR A 8 27.62 1.55 -2.41
C THR A 8 27.07 2.97 -2.56
N LEU A 9 26.57 3.33 -3.75
CA LEU A 9 25.88 4.61 -3.95
C LEU A 9 24.74 4.80 -2.95
N PHE A 10 24.08 3.71 -2.55
CA PHE A 10 23.08 3.69 -1.50
C PHE A 10 23.64 4.16 -0.15
N ASP A 11 24.79 3.61 0.29
CA ASP A 11 25.43 4.00 1.55
C ASP A 11 25.85 5.47 1.56
N ILE A 12 26.26 6.01 0.41
CA ILE A 12 26.62 7.44 0.28
C ILE A 12 25.39 8.32 0.41
N LEU A 13 24.25 7.89 -0.14
CA LEU A 13 22.99 8.64 -0.14
C LEU A 13 22.24 8.59 1.20
N THR A 14 22.32 7.47 1.93
CA THR A 14 21.48 7.25 3.13
C THR A 14 22.19 7.54 4.44
N LYS A 15 23.52 7.71 4.44
CA LYS A 15 24.31 7.88 5.67
C LYS A 15 23.93 9.11 6.48
N ASP A 16 23.42 10.16 5.84
CA ASP A 16 23.13 11.46 6.47
C ASP A 16 21.77 12.01 5.99
N ILE A 17 20.74 11.15 5.97
CA ILE A 17 19.43 11.50 5.39
C ILE A 17 18.75 12.69 6.07
N GLU A 18 19.06 12.94 7.35
CA GLU A 18 18.56 14.08 8.14
C GLU A 18 19.10 15.43 7.63
N VAL A 19 20.27 15.42 6.98
CA VAL A 19 20.93 16.61 6.43
C VAL A 19 20.19 17.10 5.16
N LEU A 20 19.34 16.25 4.55
CA LEU A 20 18.57 16.57 3.34
C LEU A 20 17.42 17.56 3.56
N GLU A 21 17.12 17.95 4.81
CA GLU A 21 16.06 18.92 5.11
C GLU A 21 16.52 20.39 4.94
N SER A 22 17.82 20.63 4.77
CA SER A 22 18.41 21.97 4.63
C SER A 22 19.09 22.16 3.26
N VAL A 23 19.09 23.39 2.74
CA VAL A 23 19.74 23.71 1.45
C VAL A 23 21.25 23.40 1.47
N ASP A 24 21.91 23.68 2.59
CA ASP A 24 23.35 23.42 2.74
C ASP A 24 23.64 21.92 2.84
N GLY A 25 22.77 21.18 3.52
CA GLY A 25 22.90 19.74 3.60
C GLY A 25 22.61 19.00 2.29
N LEU A 26 21.70 19.53 1.47
CA LEU A 26 21.50 19.03 0.10
C LEU A 26 22.76 19.19 -0.75
N ARG A 27 23.45 20.33 -0.64
CA ARG A 27 24.72 20.57 -1.36
C ARG A 27 25.81 19.59 -0.92
N GLU A 28 25.90 19.30 0.38
CA GLU A 28 26.88 18.34 0.89
C GLU A 28 26.68 16.94 0.31
N VAL A 29 25.42 16.50 0.18
CA VAL A 29 25.08 15.22 -0.43
C VAL A 29 25.36 15.21 -1.94
N GLU A 30 25.01 16.29 -2.65
CA GLU A 30 25.35 16.47 -4.08
C GLU A 30 26.87 16.34 -4.31
N THR A 31 27.69 16.99 -3.48
CA THR A 31 29.15 16.91 -3.54
C THR A 31 29.63 15.48 -3.30
N ARG A 32 29.14 14.79 -2.27
CA ARG A 32 29.57 13.42 -1.97
C ARG A 32 29.21 12.40 -3.05
N ILE A 33 28.06 12.56 -3.71
CA ILE A 33 27.67 11.73 -4.85
C ILE A 33 28.61 12.01 -6.03
N THR A 34 28.87 13.29 -6.31
CA THR A 34 29.77 13.71 -7.39
C THR A 34 31.18 13.15 -7.17
N ASP A 35 31.72 13.27 -5.96
CA ASP A 35 33.04 12.76 -5.60
C ASP A 35 33.11 11.23 -5.70
N ALA A 36 32.08 10.52 -5.24
CA ALA A 36 32.05 9.07 -5.31
C ALA A 36 31.93 8.54 -6.74
N LEU A 37 31.18 9.22 -7.60
CA LEU A 37 31.03 8.86 -9.01
C LEU A 37 32.29 9.21 -9.83
N ASN A 38 33.02 10.25 -9.44
CA ASN A 38 34.30 10.65 -10.04
C ASN A 38 35.53 9.96 -9.39
N TYR A 39 35.33 9.07 -8.42
CA TYR A 39 36.41 8.44 -7.66
C TYR A 39 37.34 7.56 -8.53
N ASP A 40 36.81 6.90 -9.55
CA ASP A 40 37.60 6.12 -10.50
C ASP A 40 37.19 6.39 -11.96
N ASN A 41 37.82 7.39 -12.55
CA ASN A 41 37.62 7.78 -13.95
C ASN A 41 37.96 6.67 -14.96
N ARG A 42 38.68 5.61 -14.56
CA ARG A 42 38.98 4.48 -15.45
C ARG A 42 37.78 3.55 -15.63
N VAL A 43 36.90 3.50 -14.63
CA VAL A 43 35.61 2.77 -14.69
C VAL A 43 34.58 3.58 -15.49
N TRP A 44 34.71 4.91 -15.46
CA TRP A 44 33.76 5.87 -16.01
C TRP A 44 34.25 6.49 -17.33
N GLN A 45 34.94 5.70 -18.17
CA GLN A 45 35.59 6.13 -19.41
C GLN A 45 34.71 7.10 -20.23
N ASP A 46 35.23 8.31 -20.42
CA ASP A 46 34.69 9.40 -21.24
C ASP A 46 33.29 9.90 -20.88
N LYS A 47 32.85 9.64 -19.64
CA LYS A 47 31.56 10.10 -19.11
C LYS A 47 31.81 11.10 -17.99
N GLU A 48 31.05 12.19 -17.98
CA GLU A 48 31.08 13.21 -16.94
C GLU A 48 29.67 13.41 -16.40
N LEU A 49 29.50 13.41 -15.08
CA LEU A 49 28.23 13.71 -14.45
C LEU A 49 28.17 15.21 -14.13
N SER A 50 27.50 15.98 -14.99
CA SER A 50 27.53 17.46 -14.96
C SER A 50 26.52 18.11 -14.01
N GLY A 51 25.82 17.33 -13.18
CA GLY A 51 24.94 17.89 -12.15
C GLY A 51 24.07 16.85 -11.45
N VAL A 52 24.34 16.61 -10.18
CA VAL A 52 23.35 16.03 -9.25
C VAL A 52 22.47 17.18 -8.78
N LYS A 53 21.15 17.09 -8.99
CA LYS A 53 20.21 18.08 -8.48
C LYS A 53 19.24 17.44 -7.50
N VAL A 54 19.42 17.73 -6.23
CA VAL A 54 18.51 17.34 -5.15
C VAL A 54 17.64 18.55 -4.81
N ARG A 55 16.33 18.35 -4.67
CA ARG A 55 15.39 19.42 -4.31
C ARG A 55 14.52 18.95 -3.16
N VAL A 56 14.39 19.78 -2.12
CA VAL A 56 13.29 19.64 -1.17
C VAL A 56 11.99 19.96 -1.91
N LYS A 57 11.11 18.99 -2.05
CA LYS A 57 9.75 19.26 -2.56
C LYS A 57 8.94 19.89 -1.43
N ASN A 58 8.34 21.05 -1.68
CA ASN A 58 7.29 21.58 -0.81
C ASN A 58 6.21 20.50 -0.66
N ARG A 59 5.82 20.19 0.59
CA ARG A 59 4.78 19.20 0.95
C ARG A 59 3.43 19.40 0.24
N SER A 60 3.23 20.52 -0.46
CA SER A 60 1.95 20.96 -1.03
C SER A 60 1.55 20.34 -2.36
N SER A 61 2.37 19.51 -3.01
CA SER A 61 1.83 18.68 -4.10
C SER A 61 1.15 17.48 -3.46
N ARG A 62 -0.20 17.48 -3.42
CA ARG A 62 -1.03 16.27 -3.24
C ARG A 62 -0.24 15.10 -3.81
N LYS A 63 0.26 14.20 -2.95
CA LYS A 63 1.14 13.13 -3.42
C LYS A 63 0.36 12.41 -4.51
N ASN A 64 0.85 12.48 -5.75
CA ASN A 64 0.28 11.74 -6.87
C ASN A 64 0.62 10.28 -6.60
N TYR A 65 -0.13 9.62 -5.72
CA TYR A 65 -0.14 8.18 -5.64
C TYR A 65 -0.62 7.68 -7.01
N GLN A 66 0.02 6.62 -7.46
CA GLN A 66 -0.17 5.98 -8.74
C GLN A 66 -0.12 4.46 -8.53
N LYS A 67 -0.43 3.69 -9.57
CA LYS A 67 -0.21 2.24 -9.55
C LYS A 67 1.20 1.90 -9.03
N GLY A 68 1.28 0.90 -8.15
CA GLY A 68 2.50 0.48 -7.47
C GLY A 68 2.91 1.34 -6.28
N SER A 69 2.18 2.40 -5.93
CA SER A 69 2.50 3.20 -4.74
C SER A 69 2.22 2.43 -3.47
N ILE A 70 3.19 2.45 -2.56
CA ILE A 70 3.10 1.84 -1.24
C ILE A 70 2.80 2.92 -0.21
N VAL A 71 1.79 2.67 0.60
CA VAL A 71 1.42 3.52 1.73
C VAL A 71 1.53 2.74 3.03
N GLN A 72 1.97 3.43 4.08
CA GLN A 72 1.98 2.96 5.45
C GLN A 72 0.73 3.48 6.15
N ILE A 73 0.10 2.60 6.92
CA ILE A 73 -1.10 2.88 7.69
C ILE A 73 -0.76 2.60 9.14
N TYR A 74 -0.96 3.59 10.01
CA TYR A 74 -0.78 3.41 11.45
C TYR A 74 -2.16 3.25 12.12
N LEU A 75 -2.43 2.06 12.62
CA LEU A 75 -3.66 1.73 13.32
C LEU A 75 -3.52 2.19 14.77
N LYS A 76 -4.08 3.36 15.07
CA LYS A 76 -3.89 4.06 16.36
C LYS A 76 -4.31 3.23 17.56
N ASP A 77 -5.44 2.51 17.45
CA ASP A 77 -6.03 1.74 18.55
C ASP A 77 -5.12 0.57 18.97
N LEU A 78 -4.51 -0.08 17.98
CA LEU A 78 -3.61 -1.22 18.21
C LEU A 78 -2.14 -0.81 18.35
N LYS A 79 -1.79 0.44 18.00
CA LYS A 79 -0.42 0.97 17.95
C LYS A 79 0.50 0.12 17.08
N VAL A 80 0.02 -0.24 15.89
CA VAL A 80 0.75 -1.05 14.91
C VAL A 80 0.71 -0.41 13.53
N PHE A 81 1.72 -0.73 12.73
CA PHE A 81 1.82 -0.39 11.32
C PHE A 81 1.36 -1.55 10.45
N THR A 82 0.68 -1.23 9.37
CA THR A 82 0.46 -2.10 8.21
C THR A 82 0.69 -1.28 6.92
N TYR A 83 0.56 -1.93 5.76
CA TYR A 83 0.91 -1.33 4.48
C TYR A 83 -0.10 -1.71 3.39
N GLY A 84 -0.38 -0.76 2.50
CA GLY A 84 -1.18 -0.96 1.32
C GLY A 84 -0.40 -0.69 0.04
N ILE A 85 -0.72 -1.40 -1.04
CA ILE A 85 -0.24 -1.14 -2.39
C ILE A 85 -1.42 -0.76 -3.29
N VAL A 86 -1.24 0.31 -4.07
CA VAL A 86 -2.19 0.69 -5.14
C VAL A 86 -2.01 -0.26 -6.32
N LEU A 87 -2.98 -1.14 -6.55
CA LEU A 87 -2.98 -2.08 -7.67
C LEU A 87 -3.49 -1.42 -8.96
N GLU A 88 -4.51 -0.58 -8.83
CA GLU A 88 -5.11 0.15 -9.94
C GLU A 88 -5.58 1.53 -9.49
N LYS A 89 -5.51 2.49 -10.41
CA LYS A 89 -5.99 3.85 -10.20
C LYS A 89 -6.57 4.36 -11.51
N ASN A 90 -7.89 4.47 -11.57
CA ASN A 90 -8.60 5.11 -12.67
C ASN A 90 -9.72 6.01 -12.11
N GLU A 91 -10.49 6.67 -12.96
CA GLU A 91 -11.52 7.64 -12.53
C GLU A 91 -12.66 6.99 -11.72
N SER A 92 -12.93 5.70 -11.95
CA SER A 92 -14.06 4.98 -11.37
C SER A 92 -13.66 4.03 -10.24
N LEU A 93 -12.39 3.63 -10.17
CA LEU A 93 -11.93 2.54 -9.32
C LEU A 93 -10.49 2.78 -8.83
N ASN A 94 -10.29 2.61 -7.52
CA ASN A 94 -9.01 2.71 -6.82
C ASN A 94 -8.73 1.43 -6.04
N LEU A 95 -8.33 0.37 -6.74
CA LEU A 95 -8.01 -0.90 -6.10
C LEU A 95 -6.71 -0.82 -5.31
N MET A 96 -6.79 -1.18 -4.04
CA MET A 96 -5.65 -1.32 -3.14
C MET A 96 -5.64 -2.70 -2.49
N ALA A 97 -4.47 -3.33 -2.45
CA ALA A 97 -4.25 -4.53 -1.65
C ALA A 97 -3.53 -4.16 -0.35
N PHE A 98 -3.97 -4.77 0.76
CA PHE A 98 -3.45 -4.46 2.09
C PHE A 98 -2.76 -5.68 2.68
N LEU A 99 -1.58 -5.50 3.29
CA LEU A 99 -0.79 -6.60 3.82
C LEU A 99 -1.39 -7.18 5.10
N SER A 100 -1.33 -8.51 5.23
CA SER A 100 -1.61 -9.25 6.47
C SER A 100 -0.42 -9.19 7.45
N SER A 101 0.10 -7.98 7.68
CA SER A 101 1.30 -7.77 8.50
C SER A 101 1.13 -6.56 9.42
N PHE A 102 1.03 -6.85 10.71
CA PHE A 102 0.82 -5.85 11.76
C PHE A 102 2.02 -5.82 12.70
N THR A 103 2.78 -4.73 12.68
CA THR A 103 4.03 -4.63 13.43
C THR A 103 4.08 -3.37 14.28
N LYS A 104 4.63 -3.47 15.50
CA LYS A 104 4.83 -2.29 16.37
C LYS A 104 5.86 -1.31 15.83
N GLU A 105 6.78 -1.81 15.01
CA GLU A 105 7.84 -1.03 14.37
C GLU A 105 7.60 -0.94 12.87
N GLU A 106 8.12 0.13 12.25
CA GLU A 106 8.07 0.29 10.81
C GLU A 106 8.93 -0.79 10.12
N LEU A 107 8.36 -1.45 9.12
CA LEU A 107 9.09 -2.39 8.27
C LEU A 107 10.03 -1.67 7.30
N THR A 108 11.18 -2.28 7.04
CA THR A 108 12.09 -1.84 5.98
C THR A 108 11.48 -2.08 4.60
N VAL A 109 11.90 -1.28 3.61
CA VAL A 109 11.47 -1.43 2.20
C VAL A 109 11.63 -2.86 1.69
N TYR A 110 12.75 -3.52 2.02
CA TYR A 110 13.00 -4.91 1.64
C TYR A 110 11.95 -5.88 2.22
N LYS A 111 11.61 -5.74 3.50
CA LYS A 111 10.59 -6.57 4.15
C LYS A 111 9.20 -6.34 3.53
N ILE A 112 8.85 -5.08 3.27
CA ILE A 112 7.56 -4.72 2.64
C ILE A 112 7.47 -5.35 1.24
N LYS A 113 8.50 -5.16 0.40
CA LYS A 113 8.56 -5.75 -0.95
C LYS A 113 8.40 -7.27 -0.91
N ASN A 114 9.15 -7.95 -0.04
CA ASN A 114 9.09 -9.41 0.07
C ASN A 114 7.66 -9.90 0.37
N LYS A 115 6.94 -9.23 1.29
CA LYS A 115 5.55 -9.57 1.62
C LYS A 115 4.59 -9.36 0.45
N ILE A 116 4.75 -8.26 -0.28
CA ILE A 116 3.98 -7.93 -1.48
C ILE A 116 4.19 -8.98 -2.57
N TYR A 117 5.43 -9.36 -2.85
CA TYR A 117 5.75 -10.37 -3.88
C TYR A 117 5.27 -11.78 -3.50
N LYS A 118 5.21 -12.08 -2.20
CA LYS A 118 4.59 -13.31 -1.67
C LYS A 118 3.06 -13.25 -1.63
N LYS A 119 2.46 -12.12 -2.02
CA LYS A 119 1.01 -11.88 -2.02
C LYS A 119 0.40 -12.11 -0.63
N GLU A 120 1.11 -11.72 0.42
CA GLU A 120 0.63 -11.76 1.82
C GLU A 120 -0.40 -10.64 2.06
N PHE A 121 -1.49 -10.66 1.30
CA PHE A 121 -2.59 -9.70 1.39
C PHE A 121 -3.71 -10.25 2.28
N CYS A 122 -4.29 -9.37 3.08
CA CYS A 122 -5.47 -9.66 3.87
C CYS A 122 -6.78 -9.23 3.22
N MET A 123 -6.71 -8.29 2.27
CA MET A 123 -7.82 -7.91 1.41
C MET A 123 -7.30 -7.11 0.20
N VAL A 124 -8.13 -7.10 -0.84
CA VAL A 124 -8.14 -6.11 -1.91
C VAL A 124 -9.47 -5.38 -1.85
N ALA A 125 -9.46 -4.06 -1.94
CA ALA A 125 -10.69 -3.26 -1.90
C ALA A 125 -10.59 -2.07 -2.86
N ASP A 126 -11.74 -1.62 -3.37
CA ASP A 126 -11.85 -0.28 -3.92
C ASP A 126 -11.79 0.73 -2.76
N SER A 127 -10.59 1.19 -2.47
CA SER A 127 -10.35 2.04 -1.32
C SER A 127 -10.67 3.48 -1.69
N GLY A 128 -11.54 4.10 -0.89
CA GLY A 128 -11.55 5.55 -0.80
C GLY A 128 -10.12 6.06 -0.54
N VAL A 129 -9.67 7.06 -1.30
CA VAL A 129 -8.29 7.56 -1.24
C VAL A 129 -8.10 8.66 -0.20
N THR A 130 -9.11 8.90 0.64
CA THR A 130 -9.13 9.97 1.63
C THR A 130 -7.98 9.86 2.62
N GLY A 131 -7.61 8.65 3.03
CA GLY A 131 -6.46 8.45 3.94
C GLY A 131 -5.15 8.91 3.31
N ILE A 132 -4.98 8.70 2.02
CA ILE A 132 -3.80 9.20 1.27
C ILE A 132 -3.88 10.72 1.09
N LEU A 133 -5.05 11.24 0.71
CA LEU A 133 -5.25 12.66 0.42
C LEU A 133 -5.10 13.55 1.67
N ASN A 134 -5.46 13.02 2.84
CA ASN A 134 -5.34 13.69 4.13
C ASN A 134 -3.98 13.46 4.81
N ASP A 135 -3.02 12.80 4.14
CA ASP A 135 -1.71 12.42 4.67
C ASP A 135 -1.77 11.53 5.94
N GLU A 136 -2.90 10.88 6.20
CA GLU A 136 -3.07 9.92 7.29
C GLU A 136 -2.44 8.56 6.94
N TRP A 137 -2.45 8.21 5.64
CA TRP A 137 -1.69 7.10 5.08
C TRP A 137 -0.43 7.62 4.41
N LYS A 138 0.73 7.32 4.99
CA LYS A 138 2.01 7.88 4.60
C LYS A 138 2.59 7.12 3.41
N TYR A 139 2.73 7.77 2.26
CA TYR A 139 3.52 7.22 1.15
C TYR A 139 4.94 6.84 1.60
N VAL A 140 5.39 5.64 1.19
CA VAL A 140 6.71 5.10 1.54
C VAL A 140 7.61 5.05 0.31
N PHE A 141 7.23 4.27 -0.70
CA PHE A 141 7.96 4.10 -1.97
C PHE A 141 7.01 3.61 -3.06
N ASN A 142 7.52 3.42 -4.28
CA ASN A 142 6.76 2.88 -5.41
C ASN A 142 7.45 1.63 -5.95
N VAL A 143 6.67 0.61 -6.31
CA VAL A 143 7.13 -0.54 -7.10
C VAL A 143 6.70 -0.34 -8.56
N THR A 144 7.64 -0.53 -9.48
CA THR A 144 7.38 -0.37 -10.92
C THR A 144 6.83 -1.64 -11.56
N GLU A 145 6.98 -2.78 -10.90
CA GLU A 145 6.52 -4.08 -11.37
C GLU A 145 5.05 -4.30 -11.01
N SER A 146 4.30 -4.94 -11.90
CA SER A 146 2.92 -5.33 -11.60
C SER A 146 2.93 -6.47 -10.59
N VAL A 147 2.22 -6.28 -9.48
CA VAL A 147 2.13 -7.26 -8.39
C VAL A 147 1.07 -8.33 -8.65
N LEU A 148 -0.02 -7.93 -9.29
CA LEU A 148 -1.04 -8.82 -9.84
C LEU A 148 -1.13 -8.60 -11.35
N SER A 149 -1.40 -9.67 -12.10
CA SER A 149 -1.74 -9.58 -13.52
C SER A 149 -3.15 -9.01 -13.71
N THR A 150 -3.47 -8.53 -14.91
CA THR A 150 -4.84 -8.06 -15.23
C THR A 150 -5.87 -9.18 -15.04
N GLU A 151 -5.52 -10.41 -15.42
CA GLU A 151 -6.38 -11.59 -15.23
C GLU A 151 -6.61 -11.89 -13.75
N GLU A 152 -5.57 -11.75 -12.91
CA GLU A 152 -5.72 -11.93 -11.47
C GLU A 152 -6.67 -10.89 -10.87
N VAL A 153 -6.57 -9.63 -11.29
CA VAL A 153 -7.47 -8.55 -10.84
C VAL A 153 -8.91 -8.82 -11.27
N GLN A 154 -9.13 -9.23 -12.52
CA GLN A 154 -10.46 -9.54 -13.07
C GLN A 154 -11.12 -10.76 -12.41
N ASN A 155 -10.33 -11.66 -11.84
CA ASN A 155 -10.82 -12.86 -11.16
C ASN A 155 -10.91 -12.70 -9.63
N LEU A 156 -10.63 -11.52 -9.08
CA LEU A 156 -10.82 -11.27 -7.65
C LEU A 156 -12.30 -11.44 -7.28
N GLU A 157 -12.57 -12.26 -6.28
CA GLU A 157 -13.90 -12.42 -5.69
C GLU A 157 -14.08 -11.41 -4.55
N TYR A 158 -15.26 -10.82 -4.45
CA TYR A 158 -15.67 -9.85 -3.43
C TYR A 158 -16.96 -10.31 -2.77
N VAL A 159 -17.12 -9.99 -1.48
CA VAL A 159 -18.28 -10.39 -0.68
C VAL A 159 -18.99 -9.19 -0.05
N TYR A 160 -20.32 -9.27 -0.07
CA TYR A 160 -21.21 -8.37 0.67
C TYR A 160 -22.09 -9.19 1.60
N ALA A 161 -22.16 -8.78 2.87
CA ALA A 161 -23.08 -9.32 3.87
C ALA A 161 -24.11 -8.25 4.25
N SER A 162 -25.39 -8.62 4.31
CA SER A 162 -26.46 -7.72 4.79
C SER A 162 -27.62 -8.47 5.43
N ASN A 163 -28.16 -7.89 6.49
CA ASN A 163 -29.40 -8.29 7.16
C ASN A 163 -30.56 -7.31 6.87
N ARG A 164 -30.38 -6.32 5.96
CA ARG A 164 -31.34 -5.23 5.72
C ARG A 164 -32.60 -5.63 4.94
N SER A 165 -32.97 -6.91 4.95
CA SER A 165 -34.25 -7.33 4.39
C SER A 165 -35.38 -6.79 5.27
N MET A 166 -36.18 -5.88 4.72
CA MET A 166 -37.41 -5.40 5.39
C MET A 166 -38.36 -6.55 5.77
N LEU A 167 -38.28 -7.69 5.08
CA LEU A 167 -39.14 -8.84 5.31
C LEU A 167 -38.53 -9.83 6.31
N ARG A 168 -37.20 -9.83 6.50
CA ARG A 168 -36.46 -10.78 7.34
C ARG A 168 -35.21 -10.13 7.95
N PRO A 169 -35.39 -9.21 8.92
CA PRO A 169 -34.29 -8.45 9.51
C PRO A 169 -33.30 -9.31 10.31
N ASP A 170 -33.69 -10.52 10.71
CA ASP A 170 -32.84 -11.46 11.46
C ASP A 170 -32.10 -12.45 10.54
N GLU A 171 -32.32 -12.39 9.22
CA GLU A 171 -31.64 -13.26 8.25
C GLU A 171 -30.53 -12.51 7.51
N TRP A 172 -29.32 -13.04 7.63
CA TRP A 172 -28.17 -12.59 6.85
C TRP A 172 -28.17 -13.17 5.45
N TYR A 173 -27.89 -12.33 4.46
CA TYR A 173 -27.66 -12.73 3.08
C TYR A 173 -26.24 -12.36 2.66
N PHE A 174 -25.59 -13.27 1.93
CA PHE A 174 -24.25 -13.09 1.42
C PHE A 174 -24.27 -13.14 -0.09
N THR A 175 -23.62 -12.14 -0.71
CA THR A 175 -23.51 -12.05 -2.16
C THR A 175 -22.06 -11.98 -2.58
N LYS A 176 -21.70 -12.80 -3.56
CA LYS A 176 -20.41 -12.82 -4.25
C LYS A 176 -20.46 -12.04 -5.55
N ILE A 177 -19.42 -11.26 -5.81
CA ILE A 177 -19.18 -10.54 -7.06
C ILE A 177 -17.75 -10.87 -7.52
N THR A 178 -17.51 -10.94 -8.83
CA THR A 178 -16.18 -11.21 -9.39
C THR A 178 -15.74 -10.06 -10.28
N GLY A 179 -14.47 -9.64 -10.14
CA GLY A 179 -13.83 -8.62 -10.97
C GLY A 179 -13.99 -7.20 -10.45
N ASP A 180 -15.18 -6.62 -10.58
CA ASP A 180 -15.44 -5.24 -10.15
C ASP A 180 -16.17 -5.20 -8.80
N PRO A 181 -15.53 -4.71 -7.72
CA PRO A 181 -16.16 -4.65 -6.40
C PRO A 181 -17.39 -3.74 -6.34
N THR A 182 -17.52 -2.79 -7.28
CA THR A 182 -18.59 -1.78 -7.28
C THR A 182 -19.79 -2.18 -8.14
N SER A 183 -19.74 -3.36 -8.78
CA SER A 183 -20.87 -3.89 -9.54
C SER A 183 -22.12 -4.05 -8.67
N GLU A 184 -23.30 -4.02 -9.30
CA GLU A 184 -24.58 -4.10 -8.59
C GLU A 184 -24.65 -5.35 -7.71
N ILE A 185 -24.61 -5.15 -6.40
CA ILE A 185 -24.63 -6.23 -5.40
C ILE A 185 -25.82 -7.16 -5.59
N PHE A 186 -26.99 -6.65 -6.01
CA PHE A 186 -28.19 -7.46 -6.22
C PHE A 186 -28.11 -8.41 -7.42
N SER A 187 -27.16 -8.18 -8.33
CA SER A 187 -26.89 -9.04 -9.49
C SER A 187 -25.84 -10.12 -9.22
N GLY A 188 -25.17 -10.07 -8.05
CA GLY A 188 -24.16 -11.04 -7.68
C GLY A 188 -24.74 -12.43 -7.31
N GLN A 189 -23.85 -13.41 -7.22
CA GLN A 189 -24.23 -14.77 -6.86
C GLN A 189 -24.52 -14.86 -5.35
N LYS A 190 -25.71 -15.34 -4.97
CA LYS A 190 -25.98 -15.69 -3.58
C LYS A 190 -25.16 -16.91 -3.17
N ILE A 191 -24.49 -16.79 -2.03
CA ILE A 191 -23.63 -17.84 -1.47
C ILE A 191 -24.00 -18.09 0.00
N ASP A 192 -23.54 -19.22 0.55
CA ASP A 192 -23.70 -19.50 1.98
C ASP A 192 -22.60 -18.81 2.81
N PHE A 193 -22.77 -18.87 4.13
CA PHE A 193 -21.84 -18.27 5.09
C PHE A 193 -20.43 -18.88 5.02
N GLU A 194 -20.33 -20.20 4.80
CA GLU A 194 -19.03 -20.90 4.78
C GLU A 194 -18.21 -20.57 3.52
N GLU A 195 -18.86 -20.34 2.38
CA GLU A 195 -18.23 -19.78 1.19
C GLU A 195 -17.87 -18.31 1.41
N ALA A 196 -18.77 -17.52 2.00
CA ALA A 196 -18.57 -16.10 2.23
C ALA A 196 -17.32 -15.81 3.08
N LYS A 197 -17.08 -16.61 4.13
CA LYS A 197 -15.90 -16.47 5.01
C LYS A 197 -14.56 -16.70 4.32
N LYS A 198 -14.54 -17.37 3.16
CA LYS A 198 -13.30 -17.63 2.40
C LYS A 198 -12.91 -16.44 1.54
N ILE A 199 -13.86 -15.57 1.21
CA ILE A 199 -13.61 -14.38 0.41
C ILE A 199 -13.06 -13.29 1.33
N LEU A 200 -11.90 -12.76 1.00
CA LEU A 200 -11.19 -11.79 1.84
C LEU A 200 -11.52 -10.33 1.48
N ASN A 201 -12.12 -10.12 0.31
CA ASN A 201 -12.27 -8.80 -0.28
C ASN A 201 -13.70 -8.28 -0.07
N PRO A 202 -13.90 -7.09 0.49
CA PRO A 202 -15.23 -6.50 0.61
C PRO A 202 -15.71 -6.00 -0.75
N ALA A 203 -16.98 -6.25 -1.07
CA ALA A 203 -17.66 -5.56 -2.17
C ALA A 203 -18.01 -4.11 -1.77
N GLY A 204 -18.21 -3.26 -2.79
CA GLY A 204 -18.44 -1.83 -2.67
C GLY A 204 -17.15 -1.00 -2.62
N SER A 205 -17.29 0.26 -2.23
CA SER A 205 -16.20 1.24 -2.11
C SER A 205 -16.04 1.67 -0.64
N PRO A 206 -15.44 0.82 0.22
CA PRO A 206 -15.30 1.14 1.63
C PRO A 206 -14.44 2.40 1.84
N GLY A 207 -14.95 3.31 2.67
CA GLY A 207 -14.21 4.48 3.10
C GLY A 207 -13.05 4.13 4.04
N GLN A 208 -12.13 5.08 4.22
CA GLN A 208 -10.94 4.92 5.06
C GLN A 208 -11.24 4.38 6.46
N GLY A 209 -12.22 4.95 7.17
CA GLY A 209 -12.55 4.49 8.53
C GLY A 209 -13.06 3.05 8.58
N TRP A 210 -13.73 2.59 7.52
CA TRP A 210 -14.11 1.18 7.40
C TRP A 210 -12.87 0.30 7.23
N ILE A 211 -11.95 0.70 6.35
CA ILE A 211 -10.70 -0.02 6.05
C ILE A 211 -9.82 -0.12 7.30
N GLU A 212 -9.58 0.98 8.01
CA GLU A 212 -8.76 0.98 9.23
C GLU A 212 -9.38 0.12 10.34
N GLY A 213 -10.71 0.20 10.51
CA GLY A 213 -11.42 -0.66 11.44
C GLY A 213 -11.33 -2.14 11.07
N PHE A 214 -11.46 -2.47 9.77
CA PHE A 214 -11.30 -3.85 9.29
C PHE A 214 -9.88 -4.35 9.49
N LEU A 215 -8.86 -3.58 9.12
CA LEU A 215 -7.45 -3.92 9.33
C LEU A 215 -7.14 -4.18 10.81
N SER A 216 -7.75 -3.40 11.71
CA SER A 216 -7.64 -3.64 13.15
C SER A 216 -8.33 -4.94 13.57
N TYR A 217 -9.52 -5.20 13.04
CA TYR A 217 -10.30 -6.39 13.36
C TYR A 217 -9.63 -7.70 12.90
N ILE A 218 -8.98 -7.70 11.74
CA ILE A 218 -8.23 -8.88 11.25
C ILE A 218 -6.90 -9.08 11.98
N ALA A 219 -6.31 -8.02 12.52
CA ALA A 219 -5.10 -8.13 13.33
C ALA A 219 -5.37 -8.95 14.61
N GLU A 220 -6.63 -9.01 15.03
CA GLU A 220 -7.14 -9.85 16.12
C GLU A 220 -7.56 -11.26 15.67
N GLY A 221 -7.47 -11.59 14.37
CA GLY A 221 -7.73 -12.93 13.82
C GLY A 221 -9.13 -13.15 13.25
N ASN A 222 -9.91 -12.10 13.01
CA ASN A 222 -11.29 -12.19 12.51
C ASN A 222 -11.40 -12.12 10.97
N THR A 223 -12.58 -12.42 10.41
CA THR A 223 -12.83 -12.38 8.96
C THR A 223 -13.57 -11.11 8.48
N VAL A 224 -13.59 -10.89 7.15
CA VAL A 224 -14.32 -9.76 6.53
C VAL A 224 -15.83 -9.85 6.74
N VAL A 225 -16.39 -11.04 6.67
CA VAL A 225 -17.82 -11.26 6.87
C VAL A 225 -18.20 -10.95 8.31
N ASP A 226 -17.42 -11.42 9.28
CA ASP A 226 -17.66 -11.12 10.70
C ASP A 226 -17.63 -9.60 10.96
N TYR A 227 -16.74 -8.87 10.29
CA TYR A 227 -16.65 -7.42 10.41
C TYR A 227 -17.84 -6.69 9.76
N GLN A 228 -18.22 -7.09 8.54
CA GLN A 228 -19.41 -6.54 7.86
C GLN A 228 -20.66 -6.78 8.72
N MET A 229 -20.77 -7.95 9.33
CA MET A 229 -21.91 -8.29 10.16
C MET A 229 -22.04 -7.36 11.38
N ARG A 230 -20.94 -7.17 12.11
CA ARG A 230 -20.86 -6.29 13.27
C ARG A 230 -21.18 -4.81 12.97
N ARG A 231 -21.00 -4.36 11.73
CA ARG A 231 -21.19 -2.94 11.36
C ARG A 231 -22.61 -2.59 10.93
N GLU A 232 -23.42 -3.57 10.54
CA GLU A 232 -24.82 -3.37 10.15
C GLU A 232 -25.79 -3.56 11.33
N ASP A 233 -25.34 -4.20 12.42
CA ASP A 233 -26.03 -4.27 13.72
C ASP A 233 -25.92 -2.94 14.50
#